data_AF-A0A1V4KK51-F1
#
_entry.id   AF-A0A1V4KK51-F1
#
_cell.length_a   1.000
_cell.length_b   1.000
_cell.length_c   1.000
_cell.angle_alpha   90.00
_cell.angle_beta   90.00
_cell.angle_gamma   90.00
#
_symmetry.space_group_name_H-M   'P 1'
#
loop_
_entity.id
_entity.type
_entity.pdbx_description
1 polymer ?
#
loop_
_entity_poly.entity_id
_entity_poly.type
_entity_poly.pdbx_seq_one_letter_code
_entity_poly.pdbx_strand_id
1 'polypeptide(L)'
;MPQRAEVQCPQPAKRKRRSLQLMEYKGTKAAEYTDKAQRKCCEDGMKDNPMGHSCERRATYIQDGDTCVQAFLTCCNYIKGIREQKQRVLHLQLARSKSWVMGVGEGWVDLGGKLGEGQENIK
;
A
#
# COMPACT_ATOMS: atom_id res chain seq x y z
N MET A 1 -49.30 -12.28 -7.88
CA MET A 1 -48.20 -11.57 -7.20
C MET A 1 -46.90 -12.33 -7.46
N PRO A 2 -45.93 -11.79 -8.20
CA PRO A 2 -44.68 -12.49 -8.44
C PRO A 2 -43.80 -12.45 -7.18
N GLN A 3 -43.24 -13.60 -6.81
CA GLN A 3 -42.30 -13.75 -5.71
C GLN A 3 -40.96 -13.10 -6.08
N ARG A 4 -40.40 -12.33 -5.15
CA ARG A 4 -39.10 -11.69 -5.29
C ARG A 4 -38.01 -12.76 -5.39
N ALA A 5 -37.34 -12.85 -6.54
CA ALA A 5 -36.13 -13.67 -6.66
C ALA A 5 -35.04 -13.11 -5.74
N GLU A 6 -34.41 -13.97 -4.93
CA GLU A 6 -33.26 -13.59 -4.12
C GLU A 6 -32.08 -13.29 -5.04
N VAL A 7 -31.64 -12.03 -5.05
CA VAL A 7 -30.42 -11.63 -5.73
C VAL A 7 -29.28 -11.94 -4.75
N GLN A 8 -28.66 -13.12 -4.85
CA GLN A 8 -27.41 -13.39 -4.14
C GLN A 8 -26.31 -12.48 -4.71
N CYS A 9 -25.78 -11.58 -3.87
CA CYS A 9 -24.60 -10.81 -4.20
C CYS A 9 -23.42 -11.75 -4.47
N PRO A 10 -22.64 -11.54 -5.54
CA PRO A 10 -21.41 -12.30 -5.76
C PRO A 10 -20.49 -12.14 -4.54
N GLN A 11 -19.85 -13.24 -4.12
CA GLN A 11 -18.99 -13.28 -2.95
C GLN A 11 -18.00 -12.11 -2.99
N PRO A 12 -17.95 -11.25 -1.95
CA PRO A 12 -17.04 -10.11 -1.94
C PRO A 12 -15.60 -10.62 -2.05
N ALA A 13 -14.81 -9.96 -2.89
CA ALA A 13 -13.40 -10.28 -3.05
C ALA A 13 -12.72 -10.37 -1.68
N LYS A 14 -11.89 -11.41 -1.46
CA LYS A 14 -11.17 -11.61 -0.20
C LYS A 14 -10.45 -10.31 0.18
N ARG A 15 -10.92 -9.65 1.24
CA ARG A 15 -10.34 -8.39 1.72
C ARG A 15 -8.89 -8.64 2.09
N LYS A 16 -7.96 -8.04 1.35
CA LYS A 16 -6.53 -8.16 1.65
C LYS A 16 -6.27 -7.58 3.03
N ARG A 17 -5.78 -8.41 3.96
CA ARG A 17 -5.40 -7.99 5.31
C ARG A 17 -4.42 -6.81 5.21
N ARG A 18 -4.52 -5.83 6.13
CA ARG A 18 -3.49 -4.78 6.28
C ARG A 18 -2.12 -5.47 6.26
N SER A 19 -1.22 -4.99 5.39
CA SER A 19 -0.01 -5.77 5.12
C SER A 19 0.87 -5.88 6.35
N LEU A 20 1.18 -7.11 6.72
CA LEU A 20 2.06 -7.43 7.84
C LEU A 20 3.41 -6.71 7.70
N GLN A 21 3.95 -6.66 6.49
CA GLN A 21 5.17 -5.90 6.17
C GLN A 21 5.10 -4.42 6.58
N LEU A 22 3.97 -3.72 6.35
CA LEU A 22 3.86 -2.31 6.79
C LEU A 22 3.83 -2.17 8.31
N MET A 23 3.33 -3.17 9.05
CA MET A 23 3.40 -3.13 10.51
C MET A 23 4.82 -3.38 11.00
N GLU A 24 5.53 -4.30 10.37
CA GLU A 24 6.93 -4.60 10.66
C GLU A 24 7.85 -3.40 10.41
N TYR A 25 7.72 -2.71 9.27
CA TYR A 25 8.51 -1.50 9.00
C TYR A 25 8.24 -0.39 10.02
N LYS A 26 7.00 -0.25 10.50
CA LYS A 26 6.68 0.73 11.54
C LYS A 26 7.30 0.34 12.88
N GLY A 27 7.16 -0.94 13.27
CA GLY A 27 7.68 -1.45 14.54
C GLY A 27 9.20 -1.34 14.61
N THR A 28 9.90 -1.75 13.55
CA THR A 28 11.37 -1.64 13.46
C THR A 28 11.85 -0.19 13.55
N LYS A 29 11.20 0.73 12.82
CA LYS A 29 11.59 2.15 12.88
C LYS A 29 11.34 2.81 14.24
N ALA A 30 10.23 2.46 14.89
CA ALA A 30 9.93 2.96 16.23
C ALA A 30 10.92 2.40 17.27
N ALA A 31 11.39 1.16 17.09
CA ALA A 31 12.34 0.52 18.01
C ALA A 31 13.73 1.19 18.03
N GLU A 32 14.08 2.01 17.04
CA GLU A 32 15.33 2.78 17.03
C GLU A 32 15.39 3.84 18.15
N TYR A 33 14.23 4.28 18.66
CA TYR A 33 14.17 5.28 19.73
C TYR A 33 14.21 4.61 21.10
N THR A 34 15.24 4.90 21.89
CA THR A 34 15.36 4.44 23.28
C THR A 34 14.33 5.11 24.18
N ASP A 35 14.13 6.41 24.00
CA ASP A 35 13.17 7.18 24.78
C ASP A 35 11.72 6.86 24.40
N LYS A 36 10.87 6.71 25.43
CA LYS A 36 9.47 6.32 25.25
C LYS A 36 8.64 7.45 24.63
N ALA A 37 8.94 8.71 24.95
CA ALA A 37 8.21 9.84 24.39
C ALA A 37 8.54 10.00 22.90
N GLN A 38 9.82 9.95 22.51
CA GLN A 38 10.23 9.97 21.11
C GLN A 38 9.66 8.80 20.30
N ARG A 39 9.63 7.60 20.89
CA ARG A 39 9.00 6.42 20.26
C ARG A 39 7.53 6.64 19.97
N LYS A 40 6.77 7.18 20.92
CA LYS A 40 5.36 7.54 20.73
C LYS A 40 5.20 8.56 19.59
N CYS A 41 6.04 9.60 19.55
CA CYS A 41 6.03 10.60 18.49
C CYS A 41 6.29 10.00 17.10
N CYS A 42 7.22 9.04 17.02
CA CYS A 42 7.49 8.30 15.79
C CYS A 42 6.27 7.46 15.35
N GLU A 43 5.65 6.73 16.27
CA GLU A 43 4.43 5.94 16.01
C GLU A 43 3.28 6.82 15.50
N ASP A 44 3.07 7.98 16.13
CA ASP A 44 2.09 8.97 15.71
C ASP A 44 2.40 9.54 14.31
N GLY A 45 3.67 9.75 14.00
CA GLY A 45 4.16 10.11 12.65
C GLY A 45 3.73 9.10 11.58
N MET A 46 3.76 7.81 11.93
CA MET A 46 3.49 6.70 10.99
C MET A 46 2.02 6.30 10.83
N LYS A 47 1.11 6.97 11.54
CA LYS A 47 -0.34 6.72 11.46
C LYS A 47 -0.89 6.97 10.06
N ASP A 48 -1.98 6.29 9.72
CA ASP A 48 -2.65 6.49 8.43
C ASP A 48 -3.19 7.92 8.34
N ASN A 49 -2.95 8.56 7.20
CA ASN A 49 -3.39 9.93 6.93
C ASN A 49 -4.41 9.94 5.78
N PRO A 50 -5.69 9.67 6.05
CA PRO A 50 -6.73 9.61 5.01
C PRO A 50 -6.95 10.96 4.31
N MET A 51 -6.62 12.09 4.96
CA MET A 51 -6.78 13.44 4.42
C MET A 51 -5.65 13.87 3.48
N GLY A 52 -4.57 13.07 3.35
CA GLY A 52 -3.48 13.35 2.41
C GLY A 52 -2.59 14.55 2.73
N HIS A 53 -2.68 15.13 3.94
CA HIS A 53 -1.77 16.22 4.37
C HIS A 53 -0.29 15.81 4.36
N SER A 54 0.60 16.79 4.11
CA SER A 54 2.05 16.56 4.19
C SER A 54 2.51 16.28 5.63
N CYS A 55 3.69 15.68 5.79
CA CYS A 55 4.26 15.42 7.11
C CYS A 55 4.52 16.72 7.87
N GLU A 56 4.95 17.75 7.16
CA GLU A 56 5.25 19.09 7.67
C GLU A 56 3.98 19.74 8.22
N ARG A 57 2.89 19.72 7.46
CA ARG A 57 1.60 20.24 7.91
C ARG A 57 1.04 19.45 9.11
N ARG A 58 1.30 18.15 9.19
CA ARG A 58 0.89 17.36 10.36
C ARG A 58 1.73 17.70 11.59
N ALA A 59 3.00 18.02 11.40
CA ALA A 59 3.94 18.32 12.48
C ALA A 59 3.67 19.68 13.15
N THR A 60 3.02 20.63 12.46
CA THR A 60 2.68 21.95 13.03
C THR A 60 1.73 21.89 14.22
N TYR A 61 1.03 20.76 14.42
CA TYR A 61 0.07 20.59 15.51
C TYR A 61 0.66 19.86 16.73
N ILE A 62 1.96 19.51 16.70
CA ILE A 62 2.64 18.80 17.78
C ILE A 62 3.13 19.82 18.81
N GLN A 63 2.75 19.61 20.07
CA GLN A 63 3.11 20.49 21.20
C GLN A 63 4.13 19.85 22.15
N ASP A 64 4.52 18.60 21.90
CA ASP A 64 5.38 17.78 22.77
C ASP A 64 6.89 18.14 22.66
N GLY A 65 7.22 19.29 22.07
CA GLY A 65 8.58 19.81 21.92
C GLY A 65 9.31 19.39 20.63
N ASP A 66 10.46 20.03 20.40
CA ASP A 66 11.20 19.92 19.12
C ASP A 66 11.72 18.51 18.85
N THR A 67 12.11 17.77 19.90
CA THR A 67 12.57 16.39 19.77
C THR A 67 11.46 15.46 19.27
N CYS A 68 10.22 15.69 19.72
CA CYS A 68 9.05 14.97 19.25
C CYS A 68 8.72 15.33 17.80
N VAL A 69 8.76 16.62 17.45
CA VAL A 69 8.55 17.10 16.08
C VAL A 69 9.55 16.46 15.11
N GLN A 70 10.83 16.40 15.47
CA GLN A 70 11.87 15.76 14.67
C GLN A 70 11.65 14.26 14.50
N ALA A 71 11.35 13.54 15.60
CA ALA A 71 11.05 12.10 15.55
C ALA A 71 9.81 11.82 14.68
N PHE A 72 8.77 12.63 14.83
CA PHE A 72 7.55 12.55 14.04
C PHE A 72 7.81 12.73 12.55
N LEU A 73 8.53 13.80 12.16
CA LEU A 73 8.84 14.09 10.76
C LEU A 73 9.67 12.98 10.12
N THR A 74 10.69 12.51 10.83
CA THR A 74 11.55 11.41 10.41
C THR A 74 10.73 10.16 10.10
N CYS A 75 9.88 9.75 11.04
CA CYS A 75 9.08 8.53 10.89
C CYS A 75 7.93 8.70 9.88
N CYS A 76 7.32 9.88 9.81
CA CYS A 76 6.27 10.19 8.83
C CYS A 76 6.80 10.08 7.39
N ASN A 77 7.95 10.69 7.11
CA ASN A 77 8.56 10.65 5.77
C ASN A 77 9.04 9.25 5.41
N TYR A 78 9.61 8.50 6.37
CA TYR A 78 10.01 7.11 6.17
C TYR A 78 8.84 6.23 5.72
N ILE A 79 7.71 6.25 6.45
CA ILE A 79 6.57 5.41 6.08
C ILE A 79 5.89 5.88 4.80
N LYS A 80 5.89 7.19 4.52
CA LYS A 80 5.35 7.76 3.29
C LYS A 80 6.09 7.17 2.08
N GLY A 81 7.42 7.13 2.12
CA GLY A 81 8.24 6.51 1.06
C GLY A 81 7.89 5.04 0.82
N ILE A 82 7.76 4.24 1.89
CA ILE A 82 7.38 2.82 1.77
C ILE A 82 5.99 2.65 1.15
N ARG A 83 5.02 3.49 1.55
CA ARG A 83 3.66 3.45 0.98
C ARG A 83 3.69 3.78 -0.50
N GLU A 84 4.41 4.83 -0.91
CA GLU A 84 4.53 5.23 -2.30
C GLU A 84 5.19 4.14 -3.16
N GLN A 85 6.30 3.56 -2.70
CA GLN A 85 6.95 2.44 -3.37
C GLN A 85 5.98 1.26 -3.57
N LYS A 86 5.24 0.91 -2.51
CA LYS A 86 4.26 -0.17 -2.59
C LYS A 86 3.11 0.16 -3.55
N GLN A 87 2.63 1.39 -3.57
CA GLN A 87 1.62 1.83 -4.54
C GLN A 87 2.14 1.73 -5.98
N ARG A 88 3.39 2.14 -6.23
CA ARG A 88 4.04 1.98 -7.55
C ARG A 88 4.11 0.51 -7.96
N VAL A 89 4.56 -0.38 -7.06
CA VAL A 89 4.64 -1.82 -7.33
C VAL A 89 3.25 -2.39 -7.62
N LEU A 90 2.24 -2.04 -6.82
CA LEU A 90 0.86 -2.47 -7.05
C LEU A 90 0.35 -2.01 -8.42
N HIS A 91 0.60 -0.74 -8.79
CA HIS A 91 0.21 -0.20 -10.09
C HIS A 91 0.89 -0.95 -11.25
N LEU A 92 2.19 -1.26 -11.13
CA LEU A 92 2.92 -2.05 -12.13
C LEU A 92 2.42 -3.50 -12.22
N GLN A 93 2.01 -4.10 -11.10
CA GLN A 93 1.40 -5.43 -11.08
C GLN A 93 0.02 -5.45 -11.74
N LEU A 94 -0.82 -4.44 -11.45
CA LEU A 94 -2.13 -4.26 -12.08
C LEU A 94 -2.00 -4.06 -13.59
N ALA A 95 -1.02 -3.26 -14.06
CA ALA A 95 -0.78 -3.08 -15.48
C ALA A 95 -0.37 -4.37 -16.23
N ARG A 96 0.09 -5.40 -15.51
CA ARG A 96 0.49 -6.71 -16.06
C ARG A 96 -0.58 -7.79 -15.90
N SER A 97 -1.76 -7.47 -15.34
CA SER A 97 -2.83 -8.44 -15.24
C SER A 97 -3.40 -8.73 -16.64
N LYS A 98 -3.31 -10.00 -17.05
CA LYS A 98 -3.95 -10.53 -18.26
C LYS A 98 -5.41 -10.08 -18.28
N SER A 99 -5.75 -9.22 -19.24
CA SER A 99 -7.13 -8.88 -19.57
C SER A 99 -7.76 -10.14 -20.14
N TRP A 100 -8.46 -10.90 -19.30
CA TRP A 100 -9.34 -11.93 -19.81
C TRP A 100 -10.61 -11.25 -20.31
N VAL A 101 -10.75 -11.16 -21.62
CA VAL A 101 -12.02 -10.78 -22.23
C VAL A 101 -12.91 -12.01 -22.29
N MET A 102 -14.12 -11.86 -21.75
CA MET A 102 -15.19 -12.81 -21.98
C MET A 102 -15.63 -12.68 -23.44
N GLY A 103 -15.04 -13.51 -24.32
CA GLY A 103 -15.59 -13.72 -25.66
C GLY A 103 -16.95 -14.40 -25.54
N VAL A 104 -17.96 -13.90 -26.25
CA VAL A 104 -19.27 -14.55 -26.35
C VAL A 104 -19.09 -15.83 -27.19
N GLY A 105 -18.77 -16.94 -26.52
CA GLY A 105 -18.54 -18.26 -27.13
C GLY A 105 -17.24 -18.91 -26.64
N GLU A 106 -17.34 -19.72 -25.58
CA GLU A 106 -16.39 -20.73 -25.09
C GLU A 106 -14.89 -20.40 -25.16
N GLY A 107 -14.42 -19.53 -24.26
CA GLY A 107 -12.99 -19.46 -23.94
C GLY A 107 -12.54 -18.11 -23.42
N TRP A 108 -11.79 -18.12 -22.34
CA TRP A 108 -11.11 -16.92 -21.86
C TRP A 108 -9.86 -16.71 -22.71
N VAL A 109 -9.78 -15.61 -23.46
CA VAL A 109 -8.62 -15.31 -24.34
C VAL A 109 -7.72 -14.23 -23.72
N ASP A 110 -6.42 -14.44 -23.81
CA ASP A 110 -5.37 -13.53 -23.36
C ASP A 110 -4.98 -12.59 -24.52
N LEU A 111 -5.19 -11.28 -24.35
CA LEU A 111 -4.82 -10.25 -25.34
C LEU A 111 -3.39 -9.70 -25.16
N GLY A 112 -2.52 -10.43 -24.45
CA GLY A 112 -1.12 -10.08 -24.24
C GLY A 112 -0.21 -10.59 -25.35
N GLY A 113 0.00 -9.76 -26.39
CA GLY A 113 0.98 -9.99 -27.45
C GLY A 113 2.40 -10.23 -26.90
N LYS A 114 3.03 -11.27 -27.46
CA LYS A 114 4.36 -11.83 -27.21
C LYS A 114 5.48 -10.79 -27.36
N LEU A 115 6.32 -10.59 -26.34
CA LEU A 115 7.68 -10.06 -26.53
C LEU A 115 8.64 -11.25 -26.54
N GLY A 116 9.28 -11.46 -27.69
CA GLY A 116 10.10 -12.64 -27.98
C GLY A 116 11.28 -12.83 -27.04
N GLU A 117 11.59 -14.11 -26.81
CA GLU A 117 12.84 -14.57 -26.26
C GLU A 117 13.97 -14.27 -27.26
N GLY A 118 14.91 -13.41 -26.86
CA GLY A 118 16.22 -13.32 -27.51
C GLY A 118 17.23 -14.07 -26.65
N GLN A 119 17.59 -15.29 -27.05
CA GLN A 119 18.88 -15.86 -26.67
C GLN A 119 19.97 -15.11 -27.43
N GLU A 120 21.02 -14.67 -26.74
CA GLU A 120 22.36 -14.69 -27.33
C GLU A 120 23.41 -14.94 -26.24
N ASN A 121 24.17 -16.02 -26.46
CA ASN A 121 25.33 -16.45 -25.68
C ASN A 121 26.44 -15.40 -25.74
N ILE A 122 27.26 -15.30 -24.68
CA ILE A 122 28.64 -14.86 -24.86
C ILE A 122 29.60 -15.68 -23.96
N LYS A 123 30.34 -16.53 -24.67
CA LYS A 123 31.61 -17.23 -24.43
C LYS A 123 31.83 -18.06 -23.17
#